data_AF-A0A529VHQ0-F1
#
_entry.id   AF-A0A529VHQ0-F1
#
_cell.length_a   1.000
_cell.length_b   1.000
_cell.length_c   1.000
_cell.angle_alpha   90.00
_cell.angle_beta   90.00
_cell.angle_gamma   90.00
#
_symmetry.space_group_name_H-M   'P 1'
#
loop_
_entity.id
_entity.type
_entity.pdbx_description
1 polymer ?
#
loop_
_entity_poly.entity_id
_entity_poly.type
_entity_poly.pdbx_seq_one_letter_code
_entity_poly.pdbx_strand_id
1 'polypeptide(L)'
;MGEEKVPLVGIGGDADVFYGLIDIVSPERISLLVPRSEKNAHIDALLDQQVAKVRETHRLEDGEVRDIQAFGLMAHLDAFETYLDGFGSRAVVNVFVSGPKVQAIAAAVLACSDSRVHLKARIPTSYAHREVSANGRYHIYRLIDLTSPACSLPGTF
;
A
#
# COMPACT_ATOMS: atom_id res chain seq x y z
N MET A 1 14.52 10.97 -22.88
CA MET A 1 14.41 11.15 -21.42
C MET A 1 13.40 10.13 -20.93
N GLY A 2 13.80 9.21 -20.06
CA GLY A 2 12.95 8.12 -19.57
C GLY A 2 11.85 8.62 -18.65
N GLU A 3 10.78 7.84 -18.51
CA GLU A 3 9.70 8.09 -17.55
C GLU A 3 10.24 8.00 -16.12
N GLU A 4 9.96 9.03 -15.30
CA GLU A 4 10.32 9.04 -13.88
C GLU A 4 9.46 8.00 -13.15
N LYS A 5 10.08 6.93 -12.65
CA LYS A 5 9.38 5.88 -11.90
C LYS A 5 9.54 6.12 -10.42
N VAL A 6 8.48 6.56 -9.77
CA VAL A 6 8.51 6.83 -8.32
C VAL A 6 7.69 5.78 -7.59
N PRO A 7 8.30 4.95 -6.73
CA PRO A 7 7.57 4.10 -5.83
C PRO A 7 7.19 4.92 -4.59
N LEU A 8 5.93 4.79 -4.19
CA LEU A 8 5.44 5.33 -2.95
C LEU A 8 4.86 4.19 -2.14
N VAL A 9 5.40 3.99 -0.95
CA VAL A 9 5.17 2.76 -0.20
C VAL A 9 4.59 3.08 1.15
N GLY A 10 3.41 2.54 1.41
CA GLY A 10 2.89 2.40 2.76
C GLY A 10 3.46 1.17 3.45
N ILE A 11 4.09 1.36 4.61
CA ILE A 11 4.67 0.27 5.41
C ILE A 11 3.70 -0.14 6.53
N GLY A 12 3.55 -1.44 6.76
CA GLY A 12 2.86 -2.00 7.93
C GLY A 12 3.75 -2.96 8.73
N GLY A 13 3.14 -3.74 9.62
CA GLY A 13 3.86 -4.69 10.49
C GLY A 13 4.49 -5.88 9.76
N ASP A 14 4.20 -6.07 8.48
CA ASP A 14 4.76 -7.12 7.62
C ASP A 14 5.41 -6.48 6.38
N ALA A 15 6.58 -5.87 6.57
CA ALA A 15 7.32 -5.22 5.48
C ALA A 15 8.10 -6.21 4.60
N ASP A 16 8.11 -7.51 4.92
CA ASP A 16 8.72 -8.51 4.06
C ASP A 16 7.99 -8.61 2.71
N VAL A 17 6.68 -8.32 2.70
CA VAL A 17 5.89 -8.15 1.47
C VAL A 17 6.40 -6.98 0.62
N PHE A 18 6.96 -5.95 1.25
CA PHE A 18 7.44 -4.75 0.59
C PHE A 18 8.79 -4.95 -0.10
N TYR A 19 9.75 -5.66 0.50
CA TYR A 19 11.09 -5.83 -0.09
C TYR A 19 11.04 -6.49 -1.48
N GLY A 20 10.25 -7.56 -1.63
CA GLY A 20 10.10 -8.24 -2.92
C GLY A 20 9.42 -7.39 -4.00
N LEU A 21 8.68 -6.34 -3.60
CA LEU A 21 7.98 -5.45 -4.53
C LEU A 21 8.88 -4.30 -5.02
N ILE A 22 9.82 -3.83 -4.19
CA ILE A 22 10.83 -2.86 -4.61
C ILE A 22 11.71 -3.46 -5.70
N ASP A 23 12.22 -4.68 -5.49
CA ASP A 23 13.11 -5.36 -6.45
C ASP A 23 12.47 -5.45 -7.85
N ILE A 24 11.17 -5.76 -7.90
CA ILE A 24 10.40 -5.88 -9.15
C ILE A 24 10.32 -4.54 -9.91
N VAL A 25 10.19 -3.42 -9.19
CA VAL A 25 10.10 -2.10 -9.83
C VAL A 25 11.47 -1.48 -10.09
N SER A 26 12.51 -1.91 -9.36
CA SER A 26 13.88 -1.38 -9.43
C SER A 26 13.91 0.16 -9.51
N PRO A 27 13.33 0.84 -8.52
CA PRO A 27 13.16 2.29 -8.56
C PRO A 27 14.46 3.03 -8.26
N GLU A 28 14.60 4.25 -8.79
CA GLU A 28 15.76 5.12 -8.50
C GLU A 28 15.70 5.77 -7.12
N ARG A 29 14.50 5.95 -6.55
CA ARG A 29 14.22 6.58 -5.25
C ARG A 29 13.04 5.91 -4.57
N ILE A 30 12.87 6.03 -3.25
CA ILE A 30 11.73 5.45 -2.54
C ILE A 30 11.15 6.41 -1.51
N SER A 31 9.84 6.69 -1.59
CA SER A 31 9.12 7.41 -0.53
C SER A 31 8.35 6.45 0.36
N LEU A 32 8.58 6.54 1.68
CA LEU A 32 7.97 5.72 2.72
C LEU A 32 6.95 6.51 3.55
N LEU A 33 5.72 6.03 3.55
CA LEU A 33 4.65 6.49 4.43
C LEU A 33 4.52 5.54 5.63
N VAL A 34 4.84 6.05 6.82
CA VAL A 34 4.90 5.27 8.06
C VAL A 34 3.70 5.60 8.96
N PRO A 35 2.73 4.69 9.11
CA PRO A 35 1.50 4.92 9.86
C PRO A 35 1.72 4.78 11.36
N ARG A 36 1.84 5.89 12.08
CA ARG A 36 2.07 5.94 13.53
C ARG A 36 0.77 5.87 14.33
N SER A 37 0.79 5.06 15.38
CA SER A 37 -0.29 4.95 16.34
C SER A 37 0.24 5.26 17.74
N GLU A 38 0.09 6.51 18.18
CA GLU A 38 0.45 6.96 19.55
C GLU A 38 -0.14 6.10 20.69
N LYS A 39 -1.15 5.28 20.37
CA LYS A 39 -1.82 4.36 21.30
C LYS A 39 -1.15 3.00 21.41
N ASN A 40 -0.31 2.60 20.44
CA ASN A 40 0.24 1.26 20.31
C ASN A 40 1.75 1.29 20.10
N ALA A 41 2.50 1.65 21.14
CA ALA A 41 3.96 1.78 21.10
C ALA A 41 4.70 0.52 20.59
N HIS A 42 4.14 -0.68 20.82
CA HIS A 42 4.73 -1.92 20.27
C HIS A 42 4.65 -1.98 18.73
N ILE A 43 3.55 -1.50 18.14
CA ILE A 43 3.41 -1.43 16.67
C ILE A 43 4.36 -0.38 16.12
N ASP A 44 4.46 0.78 16.77
CA ASP A 44 5.38 1.83 16.35
C ASP A 44 6.85 1.37 16.40
N ALA A 45 7.24 0.61 17.43
CA ALA A 45 8.58 0.02 17.52
C ALA A 45 8.86 -1.00 16.40
N LEU A 46 7.86 -1.80 16.00
CA LEU A 46 7.99 -2.69 14.85
C LEU A 46 8.18 -1.90 13.55
N LEU A 47 7.42 -0.81 13.36
CA LEU A 47 7.57 0.07 12.20
C LEU A 47 8.96 0.71 12.15
N ASP A 48 9.51 1.12 13.30
CA ASP A 48 10.88 1.65 13.38
C ASP A 48 11.91 0.63 12.90
N GLN A 49 11.76 -0.64 13.29
CA GLN A 49 12.62 -1.72 12.80
C GLN A 49 12.50 -1.90 11.30
N GLN A 50 11.29 -1.83 10.74
CA GLN A 50 11.10 -1.94 9.29
C GLN A 50 11.75 -0.76 8.55
N VAL A 51 11.55 0.47 9.03
CA VAL A 51 12.17 1.69 8.46
C VAL A 51 13.70 1.59 8.50
N ALA A 52 14.28 1.14 9.61
CA ALA A 52 15.72 0.92 9.74
C ALA A 52 16.24 -0.07 8.68
N LYS A 53 15.56 -1.22 8.53
CA LYS A 53 15.90 -2.22 7.51
C LYS A 53 15.79 -1.67 6.07
N VAL A 54 14.82 -0.79 5.78
CA VAL A 54 14.77 -0.10 4.46
C VAL A 54 15.98 0.81 4.28
N ARG A 55 16.33 1.61 5.30
CA ARG A 55 17.48 2.53 5.25
C ARG A 55 18.82 1.83 5.07
N GLU A 56 18.96 0.61 5.59
CA GLU A 56 20.16 -0.21 5.40
C GLU A 56 20.29 -0.77 3.99
N THR A 57 19.17 -1.09 3.35
CA THR A 57 19.14 -1.79 2.06
C THR A 57 18.96 -0.86 0.87
N HIS A 58 18.40 0.33 1.08
CA HIS A 58 18.05 1.29 0.05
C HIS A 58 18.52 2.69 0.46
N ARG A 59 19.01 3.47 -0.51
CA ARG A 59 19.39 4.86 -0.28
C ARG A 59 18.13 5.70 -0.13
N LEU A 60 17.88 6.21 1.08
CA LEU A 60 16.82 7.17 1.36
C LEU A 60 17.40 8.56 1.60
N GLU A 61 16.85 9.57 0.94
CA GLU A 61 17.15 10.98 1.17
C GLU A 61 16.32 11.58 2.33
N ASP A 62 16.70 12.78 2.77
CA ASP A 62 15.94 13.54 3.76
C ASP A 62 14.54 13.87 3.22
N GLY A 63 13.51 13.57 4.01
CA GLY A 63 12.10 13.78 3.63
C GLY A 63 11.44 12.63 2.88
N GLU A 64 12.19 11.57 2.53
CA GLU A 64 11.60 10.37 1.91
C GLU A 64 10.86 9.48 2.90
N VAL A 65 11.10 9.64 4.22
CA VAL A 65 10.32 8.96 5.26
C VAL A 65 9.40 9.95 5.93
N ARG A 66 8.10 9.69 5.86
CA ARG A 66 7.07 10.55 6.44
C ARG A 66 6.18 9.75 7.39
N ASP A 67 6.14 10.18 8.63
CA ASP A 67 5.18 9.70 9.61
C ASP A 67 3.79 10.27 9.31
N ILE A 68 2.78 9.43 9.40
CA ILE A 68 1.37 9.79 9.18
C ILE A 68 0.48 9.13 10.24
N GLN A 69 -0.69 9.71 10.51
CA GLN A 69 -1.63 9.13 11.46
C GLN A 69 -2.18 7.79 10.94
N ALA A 70 -2.00 6.69 11.70
CA ALA A 70 -2.33 5.34 11.23
C ALA A 70 -3.79 5.15 10.75
N PHE A 71 -4.75 5.84 11.37
CA PHE A 71 -6.18 5.64 11.11
C PHE A 71 -6.91 6.85 10.51
N GLY A 72 -6.19 7.93 10.20
CA GLY A 72 -6.81 9.15 9.67
C GLY A 72 -6.88 9.15 8.15
N LEU A 73 -8.01 8.77 7.54
CA LEU A 73 -8.14 8.69 6.08
C LEU A 73 -7.69 9.97 5.36
N MET A 74 -8.11 11.14 5.86
CA MET A 74 -7.70 12.44 5.31
C MET A 74 -6.18 12.64 5.39
N ALA A 75 -5.54 12.27 6.50
CA ALA A 75 -4.09 12.38 6.63
C ALA A 75 -3.34 11.52 5.60
N HIS A 76 -3.88 10.36 5.21
CA HIS A 76 -3.31 9.55 4.13
C HIS A 76 -3.51 10.23 2.78
N LEU A 77 -4.73 10.70 2.47
CA LEU A 77 -5.03 11.41 1.21
C LEU A 77 -4.14 12.65 1.03
N ASP A 78 -4.10 13.52 2.03
CA ASP A 78 -3.28 14.75 2.01
C ASP A 78 -1.79 14.42 1.81
N ALA A 79 -1.31 13.36 2.45
CA ALA A 79 0.08 12.93 2.31
C ALA A 79 0.37 12.42 0.89
N PHE A 80 -0.52 11.61 0.31
CA PHE A 80 -0.39 11.13 -1.06
C PHE A 80 -0.44 12.30 -2.06
N GLU A 81 -1.38 13.23 -1.91
CA GLU A 81 -1.49 14.43 -2.77
C GLU A 81 -0.21 15.28 -2.71
N THR A 82 0.32 15.51 -1.50
CA THR A 82 1.61 16.22 -1.33
C THR A 82 2.73 15.58 -2.15
N TYR A 83 2.81 14.25 -2.17
CA TYR A 83 3.83 13.56 -2.96
C TYR A 83 3.56 13.70 -4.46
N LEU A 84 2.31 13.55 -4.90
CA LEU A 84 1.93 13.68 -6.31
C LEU A 84 2.20 15.07 -6.89
N ASP A 85 1.98 16.12 -6.09
CA ASP A 85 2.27 17.51 -6.47
C ASP A 85 3.77 17.75 -6.65
N GLY A 86 4.60 17.01 -5.92
CA GLY A 86 6.05 17.04 -6.04
C GLY A 86 6.59 16.32 -7.28
N PHE A 87 5.79 15.48 -7.95
CA PHE A 87 6.22 14.70 -9.11
C PHE A 87 5.83 15.35 -10.43
N GLY A 88 6.65 15.13 -11.45
CA GLY A 88 6.37 15.63 -12.80
C GLY A 88 5.06 15.10 -13.36
N SER A 89 4.49 15.84 -14.33
CA SER A 89 3.23 15.44 -15.01
C SER A 89 3.34 14.14 -15.82
N ARG A 90 4.55 13.64 -16.05
CA ARG A 90 4.84 12.37 -16.74
C ARG A 90 5.38 11.28 -15.82
N ALA A 91 5.38 11.50 -14.51
CA ALA A 91 5.82 10.50 -13.56
C ALA A 91 4.87 9.29 -13.57
N VAL A 92 5.43 8.10 -13.39
CA VAL A 92 4.69 6.86 -13.13
C VAL A 92 4.86 6.52 -11.65
N VAL A 93 3.79 6.71 -10.89
CA VAL A 93 3.80 6.59 -9.43
C VAL A 93 3.28 5.21 -9.03
N ASN A 94 4.19 4.31 -8.67
CA ASN A 94 3.84 2.95 -8.26
C ASN A 94 3.54 2.93 -6.76
N VAL A 95 2.27 2.76 -6.39
CA VAL A 95 1.87 2.76 -4.98
C VAL A 95 1.75 1.33 -4.46
N PHE A 96 2.53 1.02 -3.44
CA PHE A 96 2.53 -0.27 -2.75
C PHE A 96 1.94 -0.10 -1.36
N VAL A 97 0.88 -0.85 -1.06
CA VAL A 97 0.24 -0.73 0.25
C VAL A 97 0.42 -1.99 1.07
N SER A 98 1.32 -1.91 2.05
CA SER A 98 1.53 -2.93 3.08
C SER A 98 1.10 -2.45 4.48
N GLY A 99 0.59 -1.21 4.60
CA GLY A 99 0.13 -0.62 5.85
C GLY A 99 -1.36 -0.86 6.19
N PRO A 100 -1.93 -0.05 7.10
CA PRO A 100 -3.32 -0.15 7.53
C PRO A 100 -4.31 -0.09 6.36
N LYS A 101 -5.48 -0.71 6.56
CA LYS A 101 -6.55 -0.71 5.53
C LYS A 101 -6.99 0.70 5.11
N VAL A 102 -6.90 1.69 6.01
CA VAL A 102 -7.17 3.09 5.70
C VAL A 102 -6.21 3.63 4.63
N GLN A 103 -4.92 3.28 4.71
CA GLN A 103 -3.94 3.64 3.70
C GLN A 103 -4.24 3.00 2.35
N ALA A 104 -4.72 1.75 2.36
CA ALA A 104 -5.09 1.03 1.14
C ALA A 104 -6.29 1.66 0.43
N ILE A 105 -7.27 2.10 1.22
CA ILE A 105 -8.43 2.85 0.70
C ILE A 105 -7.98 4.18 0.11
N ALA A 106 -7.16 4.95 0.82
CA ALA A 106 -6.65 6.23 0.31
C ALA A 106 -5.85 6.06 -1.00
N ALA A 107 -4.98 5.06 -1.08
CA ALA A 107 -4.24 4.75 -2.29
C ALA A 107 -5.16 4.38 -3.48
N ALA A 108 -6.25 3.64 -3.21
CA ALA A 108 -7.24 3.30 -4.24
C ALA A 108 -8.04 4.52 -4.72
N VAL A 109 -8.43 5.41 -3.82
CA VAL A 109 -9.06 6.69 -4.20
C VAL A 109 -8.12 7.50 -5.09
N LEU A 110 -6.84 7.58 -4.73
CA LEU A 110 -5.82 8.29 -5.50
C LEU A 110 -5.65 7.73 -6.91
N ALA A 111 -5.58 6.40 -7.03
CA ALA A 111 -5.44 5.71 -8.32
C ALA A 111 -6.65 5.92 -9.26
N CYS A 112 -7.83 6.14 -8.70
CA CYS A 112 -9.01 6.52 -9.49
C CYS A 112 -8.98 7.98 -9.95
N SER A 113 -8.28 8.85 -9.22
CA SER A 113 -8.29 10.30 -9.44
C SER A 113 -7.10 10.81 -10.26
N ASP A 114 -5.96 10.09 -10.25
CA ASP A 114 -4.75 10.47 -10.99
C ASP A 114 -4.22 9.29 -11.82
N SER A 115 -4.19 9.46 -13.15
CA SER A 115 -3.77 8.42 -14.10
C SER A 115 -2.28 8.06 -14.02
N ARG A 116 -1.47 8.86 -13.33
CA ARG A 116 -0.06 8.57 -13.04
C ARG A 116 0.09 7.46 -12.00
N VAL A 117 -0.95 7.21 -11.20
CA VAL A 117 -0.89 6.35 -10.02
C VAL A 117 -1.25 4.92 -10.39
N HIS A 118 -0.29 4.02 -10.22
CA HIS A 118 -0.45 2.60 -10.45
C HIS A 118 -0.40 1.85 -9.12
N LEU A 119 -1.54 1.33 -8.67
CA LEU A 119 -1.57 0.43 -7.53
C LEU A 119 -0.85 -0.87 -7.86
N LYS A 120 0.05 -1.27 -6.97
CA LYS A 120 0.77 -2.52 -7.05
C LYS A 120 0.46 -3.35 -5.82
N ALA A 121 -0.10 -4.52 -6.07
CA ALA A 121 -0.36 -5.53 -5.05
C ALA A 121 0.33 -6.83 -5.47
N ARG A 122 0.77 -7.60 -4.48
CA ARG A 122 1.20 -8.98 -4.73
C ARG A 122 -0.02 -9.80 -5.12
N ILE A 123 0.03 -10.44 -6.28
CA ILE A 123 -0.92 -11.50 -6.64
C ILE A 123 -0.39 -12.79 -6.00
N PRO A 124 -1.05 -13.36 -4.98
CA PRO A 124 -0.62 -14.60 -4.38
C PRO A 124 -0.73 -15.73 -5.42
N THR A 125 0.37 -16.46 -5.64
CA THR A 125 0.40 -17.63 -6.53
C THR A 125 -0.21 -18.87 -5.88
N SER A 126 -0.34 -18.86 -4.55
CA SER A 126 -1.03 -19.86 -3.75
C SER A 126 -1.58 -19.22 -2.48
N TYR A 127 -2.73 -19.69 -2.02
CA TYR A 127 -3.25 -19.36 -0.70
C TYR A 127 -2.97 -20.54 0.23
N ALA A 128 -2.38 -20.28 1.40
CA ALA A 128 -2.22 -21.31 2.41
C ALA A 128 -3.61 -21.71 2.93
N HIS A 129 -4.01 -22.96 2.68
CA HIS A 129 -5.21 -23.53 3.27
C HIS A 129 -4.94 -23.81 4.75
N ARG A 130 -5.52 -23.01 5.64
CA ARG A 130 -5.58 -23.32 7.08
C ARG A 130 -6.97 -23.85 7.41
N GLU A 131 -7.05 -25.14 7.76
CA GLU A 131 -8.20 -25.65 8.48
C GLU A 131 -8.16 -25.08 9.90
N VAL A 132 -8.93 -24.02 10.13
CA VAL A 132 -9.15 -23.47 11.46
C VAL A 132 -10.42 -24.12 11.98
N SER A 133 -10.30 -25.00 12.99
CA SER A 133 -11.46 -25.60 13.65
C SER A 133 -12.41 -24.50 14.13
N ALA A 134 -13.66 -24.53 13.68
CA ALA A 134 -14.64 -23.51 14.02
C ALA A 134 -14.83 -23.43 15.55
N ASN A 135 -14.49 -22.29 16.17
CA ASN A 135 -14.67 -22.08 17.62
C ASN A 135 -15.65 -20.93 17.97
N GLY A 136 -16.41 -20.42 17.02
CA GLY A 136 -17.33 -19.30 17.24
C GLY A 136 -18.20 -18.95 16.04
N ARG A 137 -19.24 -18.13 16.28
CA ARG A 137 -20.23 -17.71 15.29
C ARG A 137 -19.58 -17.18 14.01
N TYR A 138 -20.10 -17.63 12.87
CA TYR A 138 -19.69 -17.12 11.55
C TYR A 138 -20.71 -16.09 11.05
N HIS A 139 -20.21 -15.06 10.37
CA HIS A 139 -21.00 -14.18 9.52
C HIS A 139 -20.57 -14.45 8.08
N ILE A 140 -21.46 -15.04 7.27
CA ILE A 140 -21.22 -15.24 5.85
C ILE A 140 -21.60 -13.95 5.14
N TYR A 141 -20.62 -13.30 4.52
CA TYR A 141 -20.85 -12.16 3.64
C TYR A 141 -20.70 -12.64 2.19
N ARG A 142 -21.71 -12.37 1.36
CA ARG A 142 -21.60 -12.53 -0.09
C ARG A 142 -20.93 -11.28 -0.65
N LEU A 143 -19.68 -11.40 -1.06
CA LEU A 143 -19.00 -10.35 -1.83
C LEU A 143 -19.34 -10.56 -3.31
N ILE A 144 -19.96 -9.55 -3.93
CA ILE A 144 -20.20 -9.53 -5.37
C ILE A 144 -19.19 -8.54 -5.95
N ASP A 145 -18.21 -9.05 -6.68
CA ASP A 145 -17.26 -8.23 -7.41
C ASP A 145 -17.88 -7.78 -8.75
N LEU A 146 -18.40 -6.56 -8.78
CA LEU A 146 -19.00 -5.97 -9.98
C LEU A 146 -17.99 -5.57 -11.06
N THR A 147 -16.68 -5.63 -10.74
CA THR A 147 -15.60 -5.37 -11.69
C THR A 147 -15.04 -6.64 -12.34
N SER A 148 -15.46 -7.82 -11.85
CA SER A 148 -15.11 -9.09 -12.44
C SER A 148 -15.80 -9.29 -13.79
N PRO A 149 -15.05 -9.57 -14.88
CA PRO A 149 -15.63 -9.93 -16.18
C PRO A 149 -16.46 -11.23 -16.12
N ALA A 150 -16.30 -12.04 -15.08
CA ALA A 150 -17.11 -13.23 -14.86
C ALA A 150 -18.53 -12.91 -14.34
N CYS A 151 -18.77 -11.69 -13.85
CA CYS A 151 -20.08 -11.23 -13.39
C CYS A 151 -20.91 -10.57 -14.50
N SER A 152 -20.31 -10.30 -15.67
CA SER A 152 -21.00 -9.94 -16.90
C SER A 152 -21.42 -11.20 -17.68
N LEU A 153 -22.35 -11.97 -17.14
CA LEU A 153 -23.14 -12.91 -17.93
C LEU A 153 -24.57 -12.36 -18.04
N PRO A 154 -25.10 -12.10 -19.25
CA PRO A 154 -26.47 -11.65 -19.41
C PRO A 154 -27.40 -12.82 -19.09
N GLY A 155 -28.33 -12.64 -18.12
CA GLY A 155 -29.49 -13.53 -17.98
C GLY A 155 -29.81 -14.11 -16.61
N THR A 156 -29.41 -13.50 -15.49
CA THR A 156 -29.94 -13.90 -14.16
C THR A 156 -30.34 -12.70 -13.32
N PHE A 157 -31.55 -12.21 -13.58
CA PHE A 157 -32.48 -11.64 -12.60
C PHE A 157 -33.84 -12.29 -12.82
#